data_AF-A0A151M507-F1
#
_entry.id   AF-A0A151M507-F1
#
_cell.length_a   1.000
_cell.length_b   1.000
_cell.length_c   1.000
_cell.angle_alpha   90.00
_cell.angle_beta   90.00
_cell.angle_gamma   90.00
#
_symmetry.space_group_name_H-M   'P 1'
#
loop_
_entity.id
_entity.type
_entity.pdbx_description
1 polymer ?
#
loop_
_entity_poly.entity_id
_entity_poly.type
_entity_poly.pdbx_seq_one_letter_code
_entity_poly.pdbx_strand_id
1 'polypeptide(L)'
;MSWGSELWDQFDNLDKHTQWGIDFLERYAKFVKERIEIEQNYAKQLRNLVKKYCPKRSSKEEEPRFTTCLAFFNILNELNDYAGQREVVAEEMGHRVYGELMRYSHDLKTERKMHLQEGRKAQQYLDMCWKQMDNSKKKFERECREAEKAQQSYERLDNDTNATKADVEKAKQQLNLRTHMADENKNEYAAQLQNFNGEQHKHFYIVIPQIYKQLQEMDERRTVKLSECYKGFADSERKVIPIISKCLEGMILAAKSVDERRDSQIVIDCFKSGFEPPGDFPFEDYSQNIYRTISDGTISTPKQEGMKIDSKTTVGKAKGKLWLFGKKPKGPALEDFSHLPPEQRRKKLQQRIDELNRELQKETDQKDALIKMKDVYEKNPQMGDPGSLQPKLAETMSNMDRLRMEIHKNEAWLSEVEGKVAARGDRRHSSDINHLVTQGRESPEGSYTDDANQEVRGPQQQHAHPNEFDDEFEDDDPLPAIGHCKAIYPFDGHNEGTLAMKEGEVLYVIEEDKGDGWTRARRQNGEEGYVPTSYIDVTLEKSSKGS
;
A
#
# COMPACT_ATOMS: atom_id res chain seq x y z
N MET A 1 -42.04 -27.73 -8.19
CA MET A 1 -42.28 -26.72 -9.24
C MET A 1 -40.98 -26.51 -9.99
N SER A 2 -41.02 -26.18 -11.28
CA SER A 2 -39.83 -25.88 -12.08
C SER A 2 -40.09 -24.68 -12.98
N TRP A 3 -39.07 -23.85 -13.17
CA TRP A 3 -39.13 -22.70 -14.08
C TRP A 3 -39.55 -23.11 -15.49
N GLY A 4 -39.16 -24.31 -15.94
CA GLY A 4 -39.53 -24.84 -17.25
C GLY A 4 -41.03 -25.08 -17.47
N SER A 5 -41.82 -25.20 -16.41
CA SER A 5 -43.28 -25.39 -16.49
C SER A 5 -44.04 -24.15 -16.05
N GLU A 6 -43.64 -23.54 -14.93
CA GLU A 6 -44.39 -22.41 -14.33
C GLU A 6 -44.06 -21.05 -14.96
N LEU A 7 -42.90 -20.92 -15.62
CA LEU A 7 -42.35 -19.63 -16.08
C LEU A 7 -42.04 -19.64 -17.59
N TRP A 8 -42.72 -20.50 -18.37
CA TRP A 8 -42.44 -20.78 -19.79
C TRP A 8 -42.41 -19.53 -20.70
N ASP A 9 -43.14 -18.47 -20.35
CA ASP A 9 -43.22 -17.19 -21.05
C ASP A 9 -42.30 -16.09 -20.48
N GLN A 10 -41.60 -16.35 -19.37
CA GLN A 10 -40.88 -15.34 -18.57
C GLN A 10 -39.41 -15.13 -18.97
N PHE A 11 -39.04 -15.32 -20.24
CA PHE A 11 -37.63 -15.30 -20.69
C PHE A 11 -36.84 -14.08 -20.18
N ASP A 12 -37.37 -12.87 -20.38
CA ASP A 12 -36.69 -11.63 -19.99
C ASP A 12 -36.57 -11.43 -18.48
N ASN A 13 -37.47 -12.04 -17.70
CA ASN A 13 -37.42 -11.99 -16.25
C ASN A 13 -36.41 -13.00 -15.70
N LEU A 14 -36.26 -14.18 -16.34
CA LEU A 14 -35.18 -15.13 -16.05
C LEU A 14 -33.79 -14.57 -16.45
N ASP A 15 -33.70 -13.86 -17.59
CA ASP A 15 -32.51 -13.12 -18.00
C ASP A 15 -32.11 -12.11 -16.88
N LYS A 16 -33.02 -11.21 -16.49
CA LYS A 16 -32.77 -10.22 -15.43
C LYS A 16 -32.45 -10.84 -14.07
N HIS A 17 -33.19 -11.85 -13.63
CA HIS A 17 -32.99 -12.52 -12.33
C HIS A 17 -31.61 -13.18 -12.25
N THR A 18 -31.23 -13.95 -13.28
CA THR A 18 -29.92 -14.62 -13.31
C THR A 18 -28.77 -13.63 -13.42
N GLN A 19 -28.95 -12.47 -14.07
CA GLN A 19 -27.96 -11.39 -14.06
C GLN A 19 -27.83 -10.78 -12.67
N TRP A 20 -28.94 -10.39 -12.05
CA TRP A 20 -28.96 -9.80 -10.71
C TRP A 20 -28.24 -10.67 -9.66
N GLY A 21 -28.43 -12.00 -9.73
CA GLY A 21 -27.75 -12.93 -8.82
C GLY A 21 -26.24 -13.00 -9.05
N ILE A 22 -25.75 -12.80 -10.28
CA ILE A 22 -24.32 -12.65 -10.57
C ILE A 22 -23.82 -11.31 -10.03
N ASP A 23 -24.54 -10.21 -10.27
CA ASP A 23 -24.17 -8.87 -9.79
C ASP A 23 -24.09 -8.83 -8.25
N PHE A 24 -24.97 -9.55 -7.56
CA PHE A 24 -24.94 -9.70 -6.11
C PHE A 24 -23.75 -10.54 -5.62
N LEU A 25 -23.41 -11.62 -6.33
CA LEU A 25 -22.22 -12.43 -6.04
C LEU A 25 -20.94 -11.58 -6.17
N GLU A 26 -20.82 -10.77 -7.22
CA GLU A 26 -19.67 -9.89 -7.43
C GLU A 26 -19.62 -8.73 -6.42
N ARG A 27 -20.78 -8.21 -6.00
CA ARG A 27 -20.87 -7.26 -4.88
C ARG A 27 -20.34 -7.87 -3.58
N TYR A 28 -20.68 -9.13 -3.29
CA TYR A 28 -20.13 -9.83 -2.12
C TYR A 28 -18.63 -10.06 -2.26
N ALA A 29 -18.13 -10.46 -3.44
CA ALA A 29 -16.69 -10.58 -3.69
C ALA A 29 -15.95 -9.24 -3.44
N LYS A 30 -16.51 -8.10 -3.88
CA LYS A 30 -15.95 -6.77 -3.60
C LYS A 30 -15.90 -6.46 -2.09
N PHE A 31 -16.98 -6.72 -1.36
CA PHE A 31 -17.00 -6.59 0.11
C PHE A 31 -15.90 -7.43 0.78
N VAL A 32 -15.70 -8.68 0.34
CA VAL A 32 -14.65 -9.55 0.88
C VAL A 32 -13.25 -8.99 0.54
N LYS A 33 -13.05 -8.42 -0.65
CA LYS A 33 -11.79 -7.76 -1.03
C LYS A 33 -11.46 -6.59 -0.10
N GLU A 34 -12.43 -5.69 0.11
CA GLU A 34 -12.28 -4.54 1.03
C GLU A 34 -12.01 -5.01 2.47
N ARG A 35 -12.66 -6.10 2.90
CA ARG A 35 -12.41 -6.73 4.21
C ARG A 35 -10.99 -7.29 4.35
N ILE A 36 -10.42 -7.86 3.29
CA ILE A 36 -9.03 -8.37 3.23
C ILE A 36 -8.04 -7.21 3.33
N GLU A 37 -8.27 -6.13 2.58
CA GLU A 37 -7.41 -4.93 2.58
C GLU A 37 -7.35 -4.27 3.97
N ILE A 38 -8.50 -4.18 4.66
CA ILE A 38 -8.58 -3.72 6.06
C ILE A 38 -7.73 -4.60 6.98
N GLU A 39 -7.78 -5.92 6.81
CA GLU A 39 -7.05 -6.87 7.65
C GLU A 39 -5.53 -6.79 7.44
N GLN A 40 -5.09 -6.71 6.18
CA GLN A 40 -3.68 -6.55 5.83
C GLN A 40 -3.12 -5.23 6.38
N ASN A 41 -3.88 -4.14 6.28
CA ASN A 41 -3.49 -2.85 6.84
C ASN A 41 -3.40 -2.90 8.37
N TYR A 42 -4.36 -3.52 9.06
CA TYR A 42 -4.32 -3.70 10.51
C TYR A 42 -3.08 -4.50 10.95
N ALA A 43 -2.79 -5.62 10.30
CA ALA A 43 -1.62 -6.43 10.60
C ALA A 43 -0.30 -5.69 10.33
N LYS A 44 -0.20 -4.96 9.20
CA LYS A 44 0.95 -4.10 8.87
C LYS A 44 1.19 -3.03 9.95
N GLN A 45 0.13 -2.39 10.44
CA GLN A 45 0.23 -1.41 11.52
C GLN A 45 0.73 -2.04 12.83
N LEU A 46 0.26 -3.24 13.18
CA LEU A 46 0.75 -3.98 14.34
C LEU A 46 2.24 -4.38 14.21
N ARG A 47 2.67 -4.90 13.05
CA ARG A 47 4.09 -5.21 12.80
C ARG A 47 4.96 -3.95 12.88
N ASN A 48 4.50 -2.84 12.32
CA ASN A 48 5.21 -1.56 12.40
C ASN A 48 5.31 -1.03 13.84
N LEU A 49 4.25 -1.21 14.64
CA LEU A 49 4.27 -0.90 16.07
C LEU A 49 5.33 -1.74 16.80
N VAL A 50 5.37 -3.06 16.57
CA VAL A 50 6.39 -3.92 17.16
C VAL A 50 7.81 -3.52 16.70
N LYS A 51 8.04 -3.35 15.39
CA LYS A 51 9.33 -2.93 14.82
C LYS A 51 9.84 -1.62 15.43
N LYS A 52 8.94 -0.69 15.78
CA LYS A 52 9.26 0.61 16.40
C LYS A 52 9.73 0.51 17.86
N TYR A 53 9.21 -0.44 18.64
CA TYR A 53 9.51 -0.59 20.07
C TYR A 53 10.46 -1.75 20.40
N CYS A 54 10.73 -2.66 19.46
CA CYS A 54 11.80 -3.65 19.60
C CYS A 54 13.18 -2.97 19.69
N PRO A 55 14.11 -3.52 20.50
CA PRO A 55 15.41 -2.91 20.70
C PRO A 55 16.24 -3.09 19.42
N LYS A 56 16.88 -2.01 18.97
CA LYS A 56 17.84 -2.07 17.86
C LYS A 56 19.01 -2.97 18.29
N ARG A 57 19.49 -3.83 17.39
CA ARG A 57 20.64 -4.72 17.64
C ARG A 57 21.97 -3.94 17.67
N SER A 58 22.19 -3.13 18.71
CA SER A 58 23.51 -2.57 19.06
C SER A 58 24.20 -3.41 20.15
N SER A 59 25.53 -3.26 20.24
CA SER A 59 26.51 -3.98 21.08
C SER A 59 26.02 -4.92 22.20
N LYS A 60 26.73 -6.06 22.36
CA LYS A 60 26.57 -7.11 23.40
C LYS A 60 26.57 -6.65 24.87
N GLU A 61 26.67 -5.35 25.16
CA GLU A 61 26.61 -4.76 26.50
C GLU A 61 25.23 -4.14 26.83
N GLU A 62 24.39 -3.89 25.82
CA GLU A 62 23.05 -3.29 25.93
C GLU A 62 21.90 -4.33 26.00
N GLU A 63 22.21 -5.63 26.06
CA GLU A 63 21.17 -6.66 26.10
C GLU A 63 20.33 -6.52 27.40
N PRO A 64 18.99 -6.40 27.31
CA PRO A 64 18.14 -5.99 28.42
C PRO A 64 18.06 -7.08 29.50
N ARG A 65 18.63 -6.77 30.68
CA ARG A 65 18.86 -7.75 31.76
C ARG A 65 17.70 -7.84 32.75
N PHE A 66 16.99 -6.73 32.93
CA PHE A 66 15.88 -6.62 33.87
C PHE A 66 14.66 -7.39 33.39
N THR A 67 14.03 -8.13 34.30
CA THR A 67 12.82 -8.92 34.04
C THR A 67 11.65 -8.06 33.57
N THR A 68 11.54 -6.83 34.07
CA THR A 68 10.63 -5.80 33.55
C THR A 68 10.80 -5.54 32.05
N CYS A 69 12.04 -5.35 31.58
CA CYS A 69 12.35 -5.14 30.17
C CYS A 69 12.11 -6.42 29.34
N LEU A 70 12.57 -7.57 29.83
CA LEU A 70 12.39 -8.87 29.16
C LEU A 70 10.90 -9.22 28.98
N ALA A 71 10.07 -8.95 29.98
CA ALA A 71 8.62 -9.12 29.90
C ALA A 71 8.00 -8.26 28.79
N PHE A 72 8.42 -6.99 28.66
CA PHE A 72 7.96 -6.13 27.58
C PHE A 72 8.36 -6.64 26.19
N PHE A 73 9.59 -7.13 26.01
CA PHE A 73 10.01 -7.70 24.72
C PHE A 73 9.28 -9.01 24.38
N ASN A 74 8.95 -9.83 25.38
CA ASN A 74 8.10 -11.00 25.17
C ASN A 74 6.66 -10.60 24.76
N ILE A 75 6.09 -9.55 25.35
CA ILE A 75 4.78 -9.00 24.92
C ILE A 75 4.84 -8.50 23.46
N LEU A 76 5.93 -7.83 23.06
CA LEU A 76 6.12 -7.39 21.67
C LEU A 76 6.24 -8.57 20.69
N ASN A 77 6.91 -9.66 21.08
CA ASN A 77 7.00 -10.88 20.27
C ASN A 77 5.62 -11.53 20.08
N GLU A 78 4.84 -11.70 21.16
CA GLU A 78 3.48 -12.25 21.07
C GLU A 78 2.53 -11.35 20.24
N LEU A 79 2.75 -10.03 20.25
CA LEU A 79 2.00 -9.09 19.41
C LEU A 79 2.37 -9.20 17.92
N ASN A 80 3.63 -9.48 17.62
CA ASN A 80 4.08 -9.77 16.25
C ASN A 80 3.47 -11.09 15.72
N ASP A 81 3.43 -12.12 16.56
CA ASP A 81 2.83 -13.41 16.19
C ASP A 81 1.30 -13.29 16.03
N TYR A 82 0.64 -12.50 16.88
CA TYR A 82 -0.76 -12.10 16.69
C TYR A 82 -0.98 -11.38 15.34
N ALA A 83 -0.11 -10.43 14.98
CA ALA A 83 -0.19 -9.73 13.69
C ALA A 83 -0.06 -10.71 12.51
N GLY A 84 0.86 -11.69 12.60
CA GLY A 84 0.96 -12.77 11.62
C GLY A 84 -0.32 -13.62 11.51
N GLN A 85 -1.05 -13.86 12.61
CA GLN A 85 -2.35 -14.54 12.53
C GLN A 85 -3.41 -13.70 11.80
N ARG A 86 -3.34 -12.37 11.89
CA ARG A 86 -4.25 -11.49 11.13
C ARG A 86 -3.94 -11.50 9.63
N GLU A 87 -2.66 -11.57 9.24
CA GLU A 87 -2.27 -11.81 7.84
C GLU A 87 -2.83 -13.14 7.32
N VAL A 88 -2.73 -14.23 8.11
CA VAL A 88 -3.31 -15.54 7.75
C VAL A 88 -4.83 -15.49 7.55
N VAL A 89 -5.58 -14.67 8.30
CA VAL A 89 -7.01 -14.46 8.05
C VAL A 89 -7.24 -13.81 6.67
N ALA A 90 -6.44 -12.80 6.34
CA ALA A 90 -6.53 -12.10 5.06
C ALA A 90 -6.22 -13.03 3.88
N GLU A 91 -5.17 -13.85 3.99
CA GLU A 91 -4.79 -14.85 2.98
C GLU A 91 -5.87 -15.94 2.80
N GLU A 92 -6.40 -16.50 3.90
CA GLU A 92 -7.44 -17.53 3.84
C GLU A 92 -8.77 -17.00 3.28
N MET A 93 -9.17 -15.77 3.63
CA MET A 93 -10.30 -15.08 2.98
C MET A 93 -10.03 -14.84 1.49
N GLY A 94 -8.81 -14.42 1.15
CA GLY A 94 -8.36 -14.20 -0.23
C GLY A 94 -8.49 -15.44 -1.10
N HIS A 95 -8.00 -16.59 -0.61
CA HIS A 95 -8.06 -17.84 -1.36
C HIS A 95 -9.44 -18.52 -1.32
N ARG A 96 -10.03 -18.73 -0.14
CA ARG A 96 -11.26 -19.54 0.00
C ARG A 96 -12.54 -18.83 -0.43
N VAL A 97 -12.55 -17.50 -0.35
CA VAL A 97 -13.76 -16.71 -0.56
C VAL A 97 -13.59 -15.85 -1.80
N TYR A 98 -12.68 -14.87 -1.81
CA TYR A 98 -12.54 -13.95 -2.92
C TYR A 98 -12.13 -14.63 -4.24
N GLY A 99 -11.03 -15.39 -4.24
CA GLY A 99 -10.52 -16.09 -5.43
C GLY A 99 -11.51 -17.11 -5.99
N GLU A 100 -12.13 -17.90 -5.12
CA GLU A 100 -13.18 -18.86 -5.50
C GLU A 100 -14.43 -18.18 -6.10
N LEU A 101 -14.89 -17.06 -5.54
CA LEU A 101 -16.02 -16.30 -6.09
C LEU A 101 -15.69 -15.69 -7.45
N MET A 102 -14.48 -15.11 -7.62
CA MET A 102 -14.06 -14.51 -8.88
C MET A 102 -13.97 -15.55 -10.01
N ARG A 103 -13.36 -16.71 -9.72
CA ARG A 103 -13.30 -17.85 -10.66
C ARG A 103 -14.70 -18.34 -11.02
N TYR A 104 -15.53 -18.59 -10.01
CA TYR A 104 -16.89 -19.11 -10.21
C TYR A 104 -17.81 -18.12 -10.95
N SER A 105 -17.68 -16.81 -10.71
CA SER A 105 -18.43 -15.77 -11.46
C SER A 105 -18.13 -15.83 -12.96
N HIS A 106 -16.86 -16.03 -13.34
CA HIS A 106 -16.46 -16.12 -14.75
C HIS A 106 -17.08 -17.34 -15.44
N ASP A 107 -17.00 -18.51 -14.81
CA ASP A 107 -17.60 -19.75 -15.30
C ASP A 107 -19.13 -19.60 -15.44
N LEU A 108 -19.78 -19.05 -14.41
CA LEU A 108 -21.22 -18.82 -14.33
C LEU A 108 -21.73 -17.84 -15.39
N LYS A 109 -21.00 -16.74 -15.65
CA LYS A 109 -21.32 -15.79 -16.74
C LYS A 109 -21.29 -16.47 -18.11
N THR A 110 -20.38 -17.42 -18.31
CA THR A 110 -20.24 -18.18 -19.56
C THR A 110 -21.38 -19.20 -19.72
N GLU A 111 -21.66 -19.98 -18.68
CA GLU A 111 -22.78 -20.95 -18.63
C GLU A 111 -24.13 -20.26 -18.86
N ARG A 112 -24.40 -19.15 -18.15
CA ARG A 112 -25.61 -18.33 -18.33
C ARG A 112 -25.78 -17.85 -19.77
N LYS A 113 -24.72 -17.34 -20.38
CA LYS A 113 -24.75 -16.83 -21.76
C LYS A 113 -25.10 -17.93 -22.76
N MET A 114 -24.60 -19.15 -22.56
CA MET A 114 -24.90 -20.32 -23.38
C MET A 114 -26.40 -20.64 -23.35
N HIS A 115 -26.99 -20.84 -22.17
CA HIS A 115 -28.41 -21.18 -22.03
C HIS A 115 -29.36 -20.08 -22.54
N LEU A 116 -29.04 -18.80 -22.30
CA LEU A 116 -29.82 -17.70 -22.87
C LEU A 116 -29.70 -17.63 -24.40
N GLN A 117 -28.55 -18.01 -24.98
CA GLN A 117 -28.41 -18.10 -26.43
C GLN A 117 -29.20 -19.28 -27.02
N GLU A 118 -29.27 -20.42 -26.32
CA GLU A 118 -30.10 -21.56 -26.70
C GLU A 118 -31.59 -21.19 -26.68
N GLY A 119 -32.06 -20.50 -25.65
CA GLY A 119 -33.44 -20.02 -25.57
C GLY A 119 -33.79 -19.04 -26.69
N ARG A 120 -32.93 -18.06 -26.98
CA ARG A 120 -33.13 -17.13 -28.12
C ARG A 120 -33.16 -17.86 -29.47
N LYS A 121 -32.30 -18.87 -29.67
CA LYS A 121 -32.34 -19.71 -30.88
C LYS A 121 -33.66 -20.47 -31.01
N ALA A 122 -34.17 -21.05 -29.91
CA ALA A 122 -35.44 -21.75 -29.89
C ALA A 122 -36.63 -20.83 -30.22
N GLN A 123 -36.64 -19.59 -29.70
CA GLN A 123 -37.64 -18.57 -30.02
C GLN A 123 -37.58 -18.13 -31.48
N GLN A 124 -36.38 -17.84 -32.00
CA GLN A 124 -36.16 -17.47 -33.41
C GLN A 124 -36.60 -18.58 -34.38
N TYR A 125 -36.36 -19.84 -34.03
CA TYR A 125 -36.81 -20.98 -34.82
C TYR A 125 -38.35 -21.07 -34.87
N LEU A 126 -39.03 -20.93 -33.73
CA LEU A 126 -40.51 -20.97 -33.71
C LEU A 126 -41.13 -19.78 -34.46
N ASP A 127 -40.56 -18.57 -34.34
CA ASP A 127 -40.97 -17.38 -35.11
C ASP A 127 -40.77 -17.58 -36.62
N MET A 128 -39.67 -18.22 -37.05
CA MET A 128 -39.47 -18.58 -38.46
C MET A 128 -40.55 -19.56 -38.96
N CYS A 129 -40.87 -20.61 -38.20
CA CYS A 129 -41.94 -21.55 -38.54
C CYS A 129 -43.32 -20.87 -38.57
N TRP A 130 -43.59 -19.97 -37.62
CA TRP A 130 -44.82 -19.17 -37.61
C TRP A 130 -44.93 -18.29 -38.87
N LYS A 131 -43.86 -17.59 -39.25
CA LYS A 131 -43.82 -16.76 -40.47
C LYS A 131 -44.03 -17.57 -41.74
N GLN A 132 -43.50 -18.79 -41.84
CA GLN A 132 -43.74 -19.68 -42.98
C GLN A 132 -45.24 -20.05 -43.09
N MET A 133 -45.85 -20.45 -41.97
CA MET A 133 -47.27 -20.78 -41.89
C MET A 133 -48.17 -19.56 -42.17
N ASP A 134 -47.92 -18.41 -41.57
CA ASP A 134 -48.69 -17.17 -41.78
C ASP A 134 -48.57 -16.64 -43.23
N ASN A 135 -47.39 -16.74 -43.85
CA ASN A 135 -47.21 -16.40 -45.27
C ASN A 135 -48.00 -17.35 -46.20
N SER A 136 -47.98 -18.67 -45.93
CA SER A 136 -48.77 -19.64 -46.72
C SER A 136 -50.27 -19.41 -46.56
N LYS A 137 -50.74 -19.08 -45.35
CA LYS A 137 -52.12 -18.70 -45.05
C LYS A 137 -52.54 -17.47 -45.85
N LYS A 138 -51.77 -16.37 -45.79
CA LYS A 138 -52.02 -15.13 -46.54
C LYS A 138 -52.04 -15.34 -48.05
N LYS A 139 -51.20 -16.24 -48.56
CA LYS A 139 -51.19 -16.65 -49.97
C LYS A 139 -52.48 -17.39 -50.35
N PHE A 140 -52.89 -18.38 -49.54
CA PHE A 140 -54.15 -19.11 -49.73
C PHE A 140 -55.37 -18.19 -49.68
N GLU A 141 -55.46 -17.29 -48.68
CA GLU A 141 -56.54 -16.29 -48.58
C GLU A 141 -56.62 -15.35 -49.79
N ARG A 142 -55.49 -15.07 -50.46
CA ARG A 142 -55.46 -14.26 -51.68
C ARG A 142 -55.96 -15.06 -52.88
N GLU A 143 -55.47 -16.28 -53.10
CA GLU A 143 -55.92 -17.08 -54.24
C GLU A 143 -57.39 -17.48 -54.13
N CYS A 144 -57.94 -17.67 -52.92
CA CYS A 144 -59.39 -17.82 -52.71
C CYS A 144 -60.17 -16.60 -53.23
N ARG A 145 -59.74 -15.38 -52.87
CA ARG A 145 -60.38 -14.14 -53.35
C ARG A 145 -60.28 -13.96 -54.87
N GLU A 146 -59.22 -14.45 -55.51
CA GLU A 146 -59.11 -14.45 -56.98
C GLU A 146 -60.00 -15.54 -57.62
N ALA A 147 -60.18 -16.69 -56.98
CA ALA A 147 -61.14 -17.71 -57.41
C ALA A 147 -62.59 -17.23 -57.28
N GLU A 148 -62.97 -16.59 -56.17
CA GLU A 148 -64.29 -15.98 -55.96
C GLU A 148 -64.61 -14.92 -57.03
N LYS A 149 -63.64 -14.05 -57.37
CA LYS A 149 -63.79 -13.08 -58.47
C LYS A 149 -63.98 -13.75 -59.82
N ALA A 150 -63.20 -14.80 -60.11
CA ALA A 150 -63.34 -15.56 -61.36
C ALA A 150 -64.69 -16.28 -61.44
N GLN A 151 -65.19 -16.80 -60.32
CA GLN A 151 -66.50 -17.42 -60.20
C GLN A 151 -67.62 -16.40 -60.50
N GLN A 152 -67.62 -15.25 -59.82
CA GLN A 152 -68.59 -14.17 -60.08
C GLN A 152 -68.54 -13.66 -61.53
N SER A 153 -67.35 -13.65 -62.15
CA SER A 153 -67.19 -13.26 -63.55
C SER A 153 -67.74 -14.32 -64.52
N TYR A 154 -67.55 -15.60 -64.23
CA TYR A 154 -68.12 -16.70 -65.00
C TYR A 154 -69.65 -16.69 -64.87
N GLU A 155 -70.18 -16.67 -63.64
CA GLU A 155 -71.61 -16.62 -63.36
C GLU A 155 -72.32 -15.43 -64.03
N ARG A 156 -71.66 -14.26 -64.09
CA ARG A 156 -72.21 -13.09 -64.80
C ARG A 156 -72.33 -13.32 -66.31
N LEU A 157 -71.30 -13.90 -66.94
CA LEU A 157 -71.26 -14.12 -68.39
C LEU A 157 -72.14 -15.29 -68.83
N ASP A 158 -72.20 -16.37 -68.04
CA ASP A 158 -73.03 -17.56 -68.29
C ASP A 158 -74.53 -17.23 -68.25
N ASN A 159 -74.92 -16.21 -67.46
CA ASN A 159 -76.29 -15.70 -67.35
C ASN A 159 -76.61 -14.52 -68.29
N ASP A 160 -75.63 -13.96 -69.04
CA ASP A 160 -75.88 -12.86 -69.97
C ASP A 160 -76.30 -13.39 -71.35
N THR A 161 -77.55 -13.13 -71.72
CA THR A 161 -78.12 -13.54 -73.01
C THR A 161 -77.42 -12.93 -74.23
N ASN A 162 -76.57 -11.91 -74.03
CA ASN A 162 -75.80 -11.24 -75.09
C ASN A 162 -74.33 -11.69 -75.16
N ALA A 163 -73.84 -12.48 -74.19
CA ALA A 163 -72.47 -12.95 -74.16
C ALA A 163 -72.20 -14.01 -75.25
N THR A 164 -70.98 -14.04 -75.80
CA THR A 164 -70.62 -15.08 -76.77
C THR A 164 -70.21 -16.38 -76.05
N LYS A 165 -70.46 -17.53 -76.69
CA LYS A 165 -70.00 -18.83 -76.17
C LYS A 165 -68.49 -18.89 -75.94
N ALA A 166 -67.71 -18.12 -76.70
CA ALA A 166 -66.26 -18.05 -76.54
C ALA A 166 -65.85 -17.29 -75.26
N ASP A 167 -66.58 -16.21 -74.91
CA ASP A 167 -66.33 -15.44 -73.69
C ASP A 167 -66.71 -16.23 -72.44
N VAL A 168 -67.83 -16.95 -72.47
CA VAL A 168 -68.27 -17.85 -71.38
C VAL A 168 -67.24 -18.96 -71.16
N GLU A 169 -66.81 -19.65 -72.22
CA GLU A 169 -65.83 -20.73 -72.11
C GLU A 169 -64.45 -20.21 -71.64
N LYS A 170 -64.03 -19.02 -72.07
CA LYS A 170 -62.82 -18.35 -71.57
C LYS A 170 -62.93 -18.02 -70.07
N ALA A 171 -64.07 -17.52 -69.61
CA ALA A 171 -64.31 -17.25 -68.19
C ALA A 171 -64.31 -18.53 -67.35
N LYS A 172 -64.88 -19.62 -67.89
CA LYS A 172 -64.87 -20.96 -67.28
C LYS A 172 -63.47 -21.55 -67.15
N GLN A 173 -62.63 -21.41 -68.19
CA GLN A 173 -61.21 -21.80 -68.12
C GLN A 173 -60.44 -21.00 -67.07
N GLN A 174 -60.70 -19.68 -66.98
CA GLN A 174 -60.10 -18.81 -65.98
C GLN A 174 -60.55 -19.17 -64.55
N LEU A 175 -61.81 -19.55 -64.35
CA LEU A 175 -62.33 -20.08 -63.09
C LEU A 175 -61.61 -21.38 -62.71
N ASN A 176 -61.59 -22.39 -63.58
CA ASN A 176 -60.94 -23.67 -63.32
C ASN A 176 -59.47 -23.51 -62.92
N LEU A 177 -58.73 -22.61 -63.60
CA LEU A 177 -57.35 -22.28 -63.26
C LEU A 177 -57.23 -21.66 -61.86
N ARG A 178 -58.09 -20.71 -61.49
CA ARG A 178 -58.04 -20.07 -60.16
C ARG A 178 -58.45 -21.02 -59.04
N THR A 179 -59.45 -21.88 -59.26
CA THR A 179 -59.84 -22.91 -58.30
C THR A 179 -58.69 -23.90 -58.05
N HIS A 180 -58.02 -24.38 -59.10
CA HIS A 180 -56.84 -25.23 -58.95
C HIS A 180 -55.73 -24.55 -58.15
N MET A 181 -55.40 -23.29 -58.48
CA MET A 181 -54.42 -22.52 -57.72
C MET A 181 -54.82 -22.34 -56.25
N ALA A 182 -56.11 -22.12 -55.95
CA ALA A 182 -56.59 -22.01 -54.58
C ALA A 182 -56.41 -23.34 -53.82
N ASP A 183 -56.76 -24.48 -54.42
CA ASP A 183 -56.58 -25.81 -53.81
C ASP A 183 -55.10 -26.20 -53.63
N GLU A 184 -54.20 -25.84 -54.55
CA GLU A 184 -52.75 -26.02 -54.35
C GLU A 184 -52.24 -25.24 -53.13
N ASN A 185 -52.66 -23.98 -52.99
CA ASN A 185 -52.25 -23.15 -51.87
C ASN A 185 -52.93 -23.54 -50.54
N LYS A 186 -54.11 -24.16 -50.60
CA LYS A 186 -54.78 -24.79 -49.45
C LYS A 186 -53.96 -25.96 -48.91
N ASN A 187 -53.45 -26.81 -49.79
CA ASN A 187 -52.62 -27.96 -49.42
C ASN A 187 -51.28 -27.51 -48.83
N GLU A 188 -50.63 -26.50 -49.43
CA GLU A 188 -49.43 -25.86 -48.88
C GLU A 188 -49.69 -25.29 -47.47
N TYR A 189 -50.76 -24.51 -47.29
CA TYR A 189 -51.12 -23.96 -45.98
C TYR A 189 -51.39 -25.07 -44.94
N ALA A 190 -52.11 -26.14 -45.32
CA ALA A 190 -52.39 -27.26 -44.42
C ALA A 190 -51.09 -27.97 -43.96
N ALA A 191 -50.13 -28.17 -44.88
CA ALA A 191 -48.83 -28.74 -44.56
C ALA A 191 -48.01 -27.83 -43.61
N GLN A 192 -47.95 -26.53 -43.88
CA GLN A 192 -47.24 -25.57 -43.03
C GLN A 192 -47.90 -25.42 -41.65
N LEU A 193 -49.23 -25.51 -41.57
CA LEU A 193 -49.98 -25.50 -40.31
C LEU A 193 -49.69 -26.75 -39.46
N GLN A 194 -49.67 -27.94 -40.08
CA GLN A 194 -49.31 -29.17 -39.39
C GLN A 194 -47.87 -29.13 -38.86
N ASN A 195 -46.93 -28.63 -39.68
CA ASN A 195 -45.53 -28.43 -39.29
C ASN A 195 -45.41 -27.46 -38.10
N PHE A 196 -46.01 -26.27 -38.21
CA PHE A 196 -45.99 -25.26 -37.15
C PHE A 196 -46.58 -25.77 -35.83
N ASN A 197 -47.72 -26.46 -35.85
CA ASN A 197 -48.32 -27.02 -34.63
C ASN A 197 -47.40 -28.08 -33.97
N GLY A 198 -46.71 -28.89 -34.78
CA GLY A 198 -45.72 -29.85 -34.29
C GLY A 198 -44.51 -29.19 -33.62
N GLU A 199 -43.93 -28.17 -34.26
CA GLU A 199 -42.80 -27.43 -33.70
C GLU A 199 -43.19 -26.56 -32.50
N GLN A 200 -44.40 -25.97 -32.50
CA GLN A 200 -44.94 -25.25 -31.34
C GLN A 200 -45.09 -26.17 -30.13
N HIS A 201 -45.61 -27.39 -30.32
CA HIS A 201 -45.72 -28.36 -29.25
C HIS A 201 -44.34 -28.77 -28.70
N LYS A 202 -43.37 -29.09 -29.57
CA LYS A 202 -41.98 -29.38 -29.15
C LYS A 202 -41.35 -28.20 -28.40
N HIS A 203 -41.57 -26.97 -28.86
CA HIS A 203 -41.02 -25.77 -28.25
C HIS A 203 -41.46 -25.62 -26.79
N PHE A 204 -42.78 -25.65 -26.53
CA PHE A 204 -43.32 -25.40 -25.18
C PHE A 204 -43.29 -26.62 -24.24
N TYR A 205 -43.35 -27.86 -24.76
CA TYR A 205 -43.41 -29.07 -23.92
C TYR A 205 -42.09 -29.82 -23.79
N ILE A 206 -41.05 -29.46 -24.57
CA ILE A 206 -39.74 -30.13 -24.54
C ILE A 206 -38.60 -29.11 -24.45
N VAL A 207 -38.48 -28.19 -25.41
CA VAL A 207 -37.29 -27.35 -25.58
C VAL A 207 -37.16 -26.27 -24.50
N ILE A 208 -38.17 -25.40 -24.35
CA ILE A 208 -38.17 -24.35 -23.31
C ILE A 208 -38.09 -24.95 -21.90
N PRO A 209 -38.86 -26.01 -21.54
CA PRO A 209 -38.75 -26.62 -20.22
C PRO A 209 -37.33 -27.09 -19.89
N GLN A 210 -36.62 -27.69 -20.84
CA GLN A 210 -35.25 -28.18 -20.63
C GLN A 210 -34.25 -27.03 -20.44
N ILE A 211 -34.33 -25.97 -21.25
CA ILE A 211 -33.43 -24.80 -21.14
C ILE A 211 -33.65 -24.06 -19.82
N TYR A 212 -34.91 -23.86 -19.42
CA TYR A 212 -35.21 -23.17 -18.15
C TYR A 212 -34.90 -24.02 -16.92
N LYS A 213 -34.99 -25.35 -17.03
CA LYS A 213 -34.47 -26.25 -16.00
C LYS A 213 -32.96 -26.09 -15.82
N GLN A 214 -32.19 -25.99 -16.90
CA GLN A 214 -30.74 -25.74 -16.81
C GLN A 214 -30.41 -24.37 -16.19
N LEU A 215 -31.14 -23.32 -16.57
CA LEU A 215 -31.04 -22.01 -15.91
C LEU A 215 -31.39 -22.07 -14.41
N GLN A 216 -32.40 -22.86 -14.03
CA GLN A 216 -32.78 -23.07 -12.63
C GLN A 216 -31.67 -23.79 -11.84
N GLU A 217 -31.17 -24.92 -12.36
CA GLU A 217 -30.08 -25.69 -11.75
C GLU A 217 -28.78 -24.88 -11.63
N MET A 218 -28.53 -23.95 -12.56
CA MET A 218 -27.43 -22.97 -12.52
C MET A 218 -27.64 -21.92 -11.41
N ASP A 219 -28.84 -21.34 -11.30
CA ASP A 219 -29.20 -20.33 -10.29
C ASP A 219 -29.16 -20.91 -8.86
N GLU A 220 -29.65 -22.14 -8.70
CA GLU A 220 -29.61 -22.90 -7.45
C GLU A 220 -28.16 -23.23 -7.05
N ARG A 221 -27.32 -23.72 -7.98
CA ARG A 221 -25.88 -23.95 -7.74
C ARG A 221 -25.16 -22.67 -7.29
N ARG A 222 -25.43 -21.52 -7.92
CA ARG A 222 -24.86 -20.23 -7.49
C ARG A 222 -25.23 -19.92 -6.04
N THR A 223 -26.48 -20.13 -5.68
CA THR A 223 -26.99 -19.87 -4.33
C THR A 223 -26.31 -20.76 -3.29
N VAL A 224 -26.09 -22.04 -3.60
CA VAL A 224 -25.32 -22.96 -2.75
C VAL A 224 -23.86 -22.51 -2.63
N LYS A 225 -23.17 -22.23 -3.74
CA LYS A 225 -21.77 -21.78 -3.73
C LYS A 225 -21.57 -20.49 -2.93
N LEU A 226 -22.52 -19.55 -3.01
CA LEU A 226 -22.49 -18.33 -2.21
C LEU A 226 -22.64 -18.63 -0.70
N SER A 227 -23.50 -19.58 -0.32
CA SER A 227 -23.62 -20.05 1.07
C SER A 227 -22.33 -20.72 1.59
N GLU A 228 -21.65 -21.51 0.76
CA GLU A 228 -20.34 -22.09 1.07
C GLU A 228 -19.29 -20.99 1.32
N CYS A 229 -19.27 -19.95 0.49
CA CYS A 229 -18.37 -18.80 0.63
C CYS A 229 -18.68 -17.95 1.89
N TYR A 230 -19.96 -17.77 2.26
CA TYR A 230 -20.32 -17.17 3.55
C TYR A 230 -19.80 -17.96 4.75
N LYS A 231 -19.87 -19.29 4.69
CA LYS A 231 -19.28 -20.16 5.71
C LYS A 231 -17.75 -20.03 5.73
N GLY A 232 -17.11 -20.07 4.56
CA GLY A 232 -15.66 -19.94 4.43
C GLY A 232 -15.10 -18.64 5.01
N PHE A 233 -15.85 -17.54 4.89
CA PHE A 233 -15.52 -16.26 5.51
C PHE A 233 -15.45 -16.36 7.04
N ALA A 234 -16.46 -16.94 7.68
CA ALA A 234 -16.49 -17.12 9.13
C ALA A 234 -15.46 -18.16 9.62
N ASP A 235 -15.26 -19.25 8.88
CA ASP A 235 -14.28 -20.28 9.22
C ASP A 235 -12.83 -19.75 9.13
N SER A 236 -12.54 -18.76 8.26
CA SER A 236 -11.22 -18.11 8.17
C SER A 236 -10.84 -17.38 9.48
N GLU A 237 -11.76 -16.62 10.07
CA GLU A 237 -11.58 -16.01 11.40
C GLU A 237 -11.49 -17.07 12.50
N ARG A 238 -12.40 -18.06 12.47
CA ARG A 238 -12.48 -19.08 13.51
C ARG A 238 -11.21 -19.94 13.62
N LYS A 239 -10.52 -20.17 12.49
CA LYS A 239 -9.29 -20.97 12.40
C LYS A 239 -8.14 -20.40 13.24
N VAL A 240 -8.02 -19.06 13.34
CA VAL A 240 -6.90 -18.42 14.05
C VAL A 240 -7.14 -18.20 15.55
N ILE A 241 -8.39 -18.33 16.02
CA ILE A 241 -8.76 -18.12 17.43
C ILE A 241 -7.82 -18.87 18.41
N PRO A 242 -7.48 -20.16 18.24
CA PRO A 242 -6.62 -20.87 19.19
C PRO A 242 -5.20 -20.28 19.30
N ILE A 243 -4.65 -19.78 18.19
CA ILE A 243 -3.29 -19.19 18.19
C ILE A 243 -3.34 -17.77 18.74
N ILE A 244 -4.38 -16.99 18.42
CA ILE A 244 -4.65 -15.70 19.05
C ILE A 244 -4.78 -15.85 20.58
N SER A 245 -5.54 -16.83 21.07
CA SER A 245 -5.65 -17.13 22.50
C SER A 245 -4.29 -17.44 23.12
N LYS A 246 -3.46 -18.24 22.46
CA LYS A 246 -2.09 -18.53 22.90
C LYS A 246 -1.23 -17.26 23.00
N CYS A 247 -1.29 -16.36 22.03
CA CYS A 247 -0.54 -15.10 22.09
C CYS A 247 -0.97 -14.22 23.28
N LEU A 248 -2.28 -14.11 23.53
CA LEU A 248 -2.81 -13.40 24.69
C LEU A 248 -2.38 -14.04 26.02
N GLU A 249 -2.38 -15.37 26.11
CA GLU A 249 -1.84 -16.11 27.26
C GLU A 249 -0.33 -15.86 27.44
N GLY A 250 0.44 -15.83 26.35
CA GLY A 250 1.87 -15.50 26.34
C GLY A 250 2.16 -14.12 26.91
N MET A 251 1.39 -13.10 26.52
CA MET A 251 1.49 -11.74 27.09
C MET A 251 1.21 -11.72 28.60
N ILE A 252 0.21 -12.48 29.06
CA ILE A 252 -0.13 -12.61 30.50
C ILE A 252 1.00 -13.33 31.26
N LEU A 253 1.61 -14.36 30.68
CA LEU A 253 2.75 -15.07 31.28
C LEU A 253 4.00 -14.19 31.33
N ALA A 254 4.27 -13.40 30.28
CA ALA A 254 5.36 -12.43 30.26
C ALA A 254 5.19 -11.40 31.39
N ALA A 255 4.00 -10.82 31.57
CA ALA A 255 3.71 -9.90 32.68
C ALA A 255 3.92 -10.56 34.06
N LYS A 256 3.56 -11.84 34.22
CA LYS A 256 3.80 -12.62 35.46
C LYS A 256 5.26 -12.99 35.70
N SER A 257 6.16 -12.82 34.73
CA SER A 257 7.59 -13.16 34.84
C SER A 257 8.45 -12.05 35.44
N VAL A 258 7.87 -10.86 35.64
CA VAL A 258 8.52 -9.73 36.31
C VAL A 258 8.78 -10.07 37.78
N ASP A 259 10.00 -9.80 38.25
CA ASP A 259 10.47 -10.13 39.60
C ASP A 259 11.28 -8.94 40.15
N GLU A 260 10.66 -8.17 41.05
CA GLU A 260 11.23 -6.94 41.59
C GLU A 260 12.48 -7.19 42.44
N ARG A 261 12.60 -8.39 43.02
CA ARG A 261 13.76 -8.80 43.83
C ARG A 261 14.93 -9.19 42.94
N ARG A 262 14.68 -9.93 41.85
CA ARG A 262 15.70 -10.24 40.85
C ARG A 262 16.21 -8.96 40.19
N ASP A 263 15.34 -8.04 39.80
CA ASP A 263 15.74 -6.75 39.21
C ASP A 263 16.59 -5.93 40.21
N SER A 264 16.19 -5.88 41.48
CA SER A 264 16.99 -5.23 42.54
C SER A 264 18.36 -5.89 42.74
N GLN A 265 18.44 -7.23 42.68
CA GLN A 265 19.70 -7.96 42.78
C GLN A 265 20.61 -7.68 41.58
N ILE A 266 20.05 -7.61 40.36
CA ILE A 266 20.80 -7.24 39.15
C ILE A 266 21.42 -5.84 39.28
N VAL A 267 20.71 -4.87 39.89
CA VAL A 267 21.28 -3.54 40.20
C VAL A 267 22.48 -3.66 41.15
N ILE A 268 22.34 -4.44 42.24
CA ILE A 268 23.45 -4.66 43.18
C ILE A 268 24.65 -5.29 42.46
N ASP A 269 24.43 -6.34 41.67
CA ASP A 269 25.50 -7.07 40.98
C ASP A 269 26.18 -6.23 39.89
N CYS A 270 25.47 -5.28 39.27
CA CYS A 270 26.03 -4.35 38.28
C CYS A 270 26.82 -3.18 38.90
N PHE A 271 26.40 -2.68 40.07
CA PHE A 271 26.92 -1.41 40.63
C PHE A 271 27.68 -1.54 41.96
N LYS A 272 27.71 -2.72 42.58
CA LYS A 272 28.48 -2.95 43.82
C LYS A 272 29.98 -2.76 43.55
N SER A 273 30.50 -1.63 44.02
CA SER A 273 31.90 -1.21 43.88
C SER A 273 32.92 -2.11 44.60
N GLY A 274 32.46 -2.99 45.50
CA GLY A 274 33.33 -3.75 46.39
C GLY A 274 33.94 -2.93 47.54
N PHE A 275 33.58 -1.65 47.66
CA PHE A 275 33.97 -0.83 48.80
C PHE A 275 33.10 -1.14 50.02
N GLU A 276 33.74 -1.25 51.18
CA GLU A 276 33.07 -1.30 52.48
C GLU A 276 32.77 0.13 52.97
N PRO A 277 31.72 0.34 53.78
CA PRO A 277 31.49 1.63 54.44
C PRO A 277 32.71 2.05 55.28
N PRO A 278 33.03 3.36 55.38
CA PRO A 278 34.07 3.82 56.29
C PRO A 278 33.79 3.36 57.73
N GLY A 279 34.78 2.71 58.35
CA GLY A 279 34.73 2.39 59.77
C GLY A 279 34.89 3.62 60.67
N ASP A 280 34.70 3.43 61.97
CA ASP A 280 34.87 4.50 62.95
C ASP A 280 36.30 5.07 62.93
N PHE A 281 36.42 6.39 63.07
CA PHE A 281 37.72 7.03 63.20
C PHE A 281 38.41 6.60 64.50
N PRO A 282 39.68 6.16 64.47
CA PRO A 282 40.41 5.82 65.68
C PRO A 282 40.66 7.08 66.53
N PHE A 283 40.71 6.90 67.84
CA PHE A 283 41.12 7.97 68.76
C PHE A 283 42.62 8.23 68.62
N GLU A 284 43.00 9.47 68.27
CA GLU A 284 44.39 9.90 68.18
C GLU A 284 44.89 10.39 69.55
N ASP A 285 45.55 9.52 70.30
CA ASP A 285 46.17 9.88 71.59
C ASP A 285 47.51 10.60 71.39
N TYR A 286 47.49 11.94 71.41
CA TYR A 286 48.66 12.80 71.32
C TYR A 286 49.53 12.83 72.59
N SER A 287 49.15 12.13 73.68
CA SER A 287 49.95 12.10 74.92
C SER A 287 51.12 11.11 74.89
N GLN A 288 51.16 10.23 73.88
CA GLN A 288 52.25 9.27 73.68
C GLN A 288 53.21 9.73 72.57
N ASN A 289 54.52 9.62 72.81
CA ASN A 289 55.53 10.12 71.87
C ASN A 289 55.47 9.40 70.51
N ILE A 290 55.15 10.20 69.49
CA ILE A 290 54.98 9.91 68.06
C ILE A 290 55.86 8.74 67.53
N TYR A 291 55.24 7.58 67.35
CA TYR A 291 55.59 6.66 66.25
C TYR A 291 54.58 6.83 65.13
N ARG A 292 54.92 7.71 64.17
CA ARG A 292 54.07 8.07 63.03
C ARG A 292 53.94 6.88 62.07
N THR A 293 52.90 6.08 62.20
CA THR A 293 52.41 5.23 61.11
C THR A 293 51.48 6.03 60.22
N ILE A 294 51.73 5.98 58.91
CA ILE A 294 50.99 6.77 57.92
C ILE A 294 49.64 6.10 57.70
N SER A 295 48.55 6.78 58.09
CA SER A 295 47.20 6.38 57.70
C SER A 295 47.00 6.67 56.22
N ASP A 296 47.32 5.71 55.36
CA ASP A 296 46.93 5.77 53.95
C ASP A 296 45.40 5.77 53.85
N GLY A 297 44.84 6.92 53.49
CA GLY A 297 43.41 7.12 53.24
C GLY A 297 42.97 6.46 51.93
N THR A 298 43.18 5.16 51.81
CA THR A 298 42.76 4.31 50.68
C THR A 298 41.69 3.35 51.12
N ILE A 299 40.51 3.46 50.49
CA ILE A 299 39.45 2.47 50.62
C ILE A 299 40.03 1.12 50.16
N SER A 300 40.17 0.21 51.12
CA SER A 300 40.85 -1.07 50.90
C SER A 300 39.84 -2.11 50.45
N THR A 301 40.17 -2.88 49.41
CA THR A 301 39.41 -4.07 49.05
C THR A 301 39.80 -5.23 49.97
N PRO A 302 38.84 -6.02 50.49
CA PRO A 302 39.16 -7.13 51.38
C PRO A 302 39.85 -8.26 50.62
N LYS A 303 41.01 -8.70 51.11
CA LYS A 303 41.64 -9.95 50.70
C LYS A 303 41.05 -11.11 51.49
N GLN A 304 40.66 -12.16 50.77
CA GLN A 304 40.17 -13.40 51.36
C GLN A 304 41.34 -14.37 51.62
N GLU A 305 41.64 -14.63 52.89
CA GLU A 305 42.35 -15.82 53.35
C GLU A 305 41.34 -16.70 54.13
N GLY A 306 41.31 -18.03 54.03
CA GLY A 306 41.99 -18.95 53.13
C GLY A 306 41.85 -20.39 53.63
N MET A 307 41.57 -21.35 52.76
CA MET A 307 41.69 -22.79 53.07
C MET A 307 42.24 -23.55 51.85
N LYS A 308 43.15 -24.50 52.11
CA LYS A 308 43.89 -25.29 51.11
C LYS A 308 43.18 -26.61 50.82
N ILE A 309 43.38 -27.17 49.63
CA ILE A 309 44.11 -28.44 49.38
C ILE A 309 44.29 -28.65 47.86
N ASP A 310 45.30 -29.44 47.50
CA ASP A 310 45.99 -29.49 46.20
C ASP A 310 45.29 -30.28 45.07
N SER A 311 45.55 -29.91 43.80
CA SER A 311 46.48 -30.67 42.91
C SER A 311 46.47 -30.23 41.42
N LYS A 312 47.68 -30.16 40.83
CA LYS A 312 48.09 -30.30 39.39
C LYS A 312 46.96 -30.32 38.32
N THR A 313 46.99 -29.57 37.20
CA THR A 313 48.08 -28.90 36.43
C THR A 313 47.44 -27.85 35.46
N THR A 314 48.08 -27.07 34.56
CA THR A 314 49.38 -27.16 33.84
C THR A 314 49.97 -25.77 33.45
N VAL A 315 51.05 -25.81 32.66
CA VAL A 315 51.85 -24.78 31.96
C VAL A 315 51.04 -24.00 30.89
N GLY A 316 51.32 -22.73 30.53
CA GLY A 316 52.39 -21.78 30.94
C GLY A 316 52.10 -20.34 30.47
N LYS A 317 52.59 -19.29 31.16
CA LYS A 317 53.77 -18.44 30.82
C LYS A 317 53.70 -17.78 29.41
N ALA A 318 53.90 -16.46 29.25
CA ALA A 318 54.80 -15.59 30.01
C ALA A 318 54.50 -14.07 29.94
N LYS A 319 54.87 -13.33 31.02
CA LYS A 319 55.46 -11.95 31.10
C LYS A 319 54.79 -10.84 30.25
N GLY A 320 54.28 -9.73 30.79
CA GLY A 320 54.77 -8.86 31.90
C GLY A 320 55.19 -7.50 31.29
N LYS A 321 54.77 -6.31 31.74
CA LYS A 321 54.93 -5.72 33.08
C LYS A 321 53.94 -4.56 33.31
N LEU A 322 53.36 -4.56 34.51
CA LEU A 322 53.06 -3.45 35.43
C LEU A 322 53.68 -2.06 35.13
N TRP A 323 52.87 -1.00 35.30
CA TRP A 323 53.07 0.31 36.00
C TRP A 323 52.03 1.32 35.45
N LEU A 324 51.45 2.29 36.18
CA LEU A 324 50.90 2.35 37.55
C LEU A 324 50.17 3.73 37.68
N PHE A 325 49.09 3.82 38.48
CA PHE A 325 48.29 5.03 38.78
C PHE A 325 47.59 5.71 37.56
N GLY A 326 46.39 6.30 37.67
CA GLY A 326 45.49 6.48 38.81
C GLY A 326 44.83 7.87 38.75
N LYS A 327 43.51 7.97 38.96
CA LYS A 327 42.84 9.27 39.21
C LYS A 327 41.83 9.14 40.34
N LYS A 328 42.09 9.92 41.41
CA LYS A 328 41.16 10.25 42.50
C LYS A 328 39.89 10.93 41.95
N PRO A 329 38.77 10.94 42.70
CA PRO A 329 37.58 11.67 42.30
C PRO A 329 37.92 13.15 42.07
N LYS A 330 37.39 13.72 40.99
CA LYS A 330 37.39 15.17 40.81
C LYS A 330 36.13 15.75 41.45
N GLY A 331 36.31 16.88 42.12
CA GLY A 331 35.21 17.82 42.40
C GLY A 331 34.67 18.44 41.09
N PRO A 332 33.91 19.55 41.16
CA PRO A 332 33.25 20.14 40.00
C PRO A 332 34.23 20.29 38.84
N ALA A 333 33.85 19.73 37.68
CA ALA A 333 34.71 19.72 36.52
C ALA A 333 35.00 21.16 36.10
N LEU A 334 36.27 21.57 36.16
CA LEU A 334 36.72 22.84 35.59
C LEU A 334 36.35 22.85 34.10
N GLU A 335 35.33 23.64 33.76
CA GLU A 335 34.72 23.77 32.44
C GLU A 335 35.73 24.12 31.35
N ASP A 336 36.82 24.79 31.75
CA ASP A 336 37.89 25.22 30.86
C ASP A 336 38.83 24.09 30.41
N PHE A 337 38.65 22.86 30.90
CA PHE A 337 39.51 21.69 30.63
C PHE A 337 41.01 21.90 30.94
N SER A 338 41.38 22.89 31.79
CA SER A 338 42.77 23.23 32.16
C SER A 338 43.61 22.07 32.71
N HIS A 339 42.95 21.03 33.20
CA HIS A 339 43.55 19.82 33.74
C HIS A 339 44.02 18.80 32.69
N LEU A 340 43.85 19.08 31.39
CA LEU A 340 44.26 18.21 30.28
C LEU A 340 45.56 18.72 29.60
N PRO A 341 46.41 17.83 29.04
CA PRO A 341 47.50 18.23 28.16
C PRO A 341 47.01 19.11 26.99
N PRO A 342 47.81 20.07 26.49
CA PRO A 342 47.35 21.07 25.51
C PRO A 342 46.60 20.49 24.30
N GLU A 343 47.12 19.41 23.71
CA GLU A 343 46.50 18.80 22.52
C GLU A 343 45.17 18.08 22.83
N GLN A 344 45.05 17.49 24.02
CA GLN A 344 43.79 16.89 24.49
C GLN A 344 42.78 17.97 24.90
N ARG A 345 43.26 19.08 25.48
CA ARG A 345 42.47 20.27 25.82
C ARG A 345 41.89 20.91 24.56
N ARG A 346 42.73 21.14 23.53
CA ARG A 346 42.34 21.65 22.20
C ARG A 346 41.24 20.79 21.59
N LYS A 347 41.44 19.47 21.49
CA LYS A 347 40.45 18.54 20.92
C LYS A 347 39.14 18.51 21.70
N LYS A 348 39.17 18.64 23.04
CA LYS A 348 37.95 18.67 23.86
C LYS A 348 37.19 19.99 23.79
N LEU A 349 37.90 21.12 23.75
CA LEU A 349 37.29 22.44 23.51
C LEU A 349 36.66 22.51 22.12
N GLN A 350 37.33 22.02 21.08
CA GLN A 350 36.76 21.95 19.72
C GLN A 350 35.47 21.11 19.70
N GLN A 351 35.50 19.89 20.26
CA GLN A 351 34.29 19.06 20.37
C GLN A 351 33.14 19.78 21.08
N ARG A 352 33.44 20.56 22.13
CA ARG A 352 32.43 21.33 22.86
C ARG A 352 31.87 22.50 22.04
N ILE A 353 32.70 23.18 21.27
CA ILE A 353 32.30 24.23 20.33
C ILE A 353 31.42 23.65 19.21
N ASP A 354 31.76 22.49 18.67
CA ASP A 354 30.98 21.80 17.64
C ASP A 354 29.59 21.36 18.17
N GLU A 355 29.53 20.87 19.42
CA GLU A 355 28.28 20.56 20.13
C GLU A 355 27.40 21.81 20.34
N LEU A 356 27.97 22.89 20.87
CA LEU A 356 27.26 24.13 21.16
C LEU A 356 26.78 24.83 19.87
N ASN A 357 27.55 24.79 18.79
CA ASN A 357 27.12 25.31 17.48
C ASN A 357 25.93 24.53 16.93
N ARG A 358 25.90 23.20 17.09
CA ARG A 358 24.75 22.37 16.69
C ARG A 358 23.50 22.66 17.54
N GLU A 359 23.66 22.98 18.82
CA GLU A 359 22.55 23.44 19.67
C GLU A 359 22.07 24.85 19.30
N LEU A 360 22.99 25.77 19.01
CA LEU A 360 22.68 27.11 18.51
C LEU A 360 21.93 27.08 17.16
N GLN A 361 22.28 26.15 16.27
CA GLN A 361 21.53 25.95 15.02
C GLN A 361 20.09 25.52 15.30
N LYS A 362 19.85 24.56 16.21
CA LYS A 362 18.48 24.13 16.59
C LYS A 362 17.64 25.27 17.15
N GLU A 363 18.20 26.11 18.03
CA GLU A 363 17.50 27.28 18.55
C GLU A 363 17.25 28.34 17.44
N THR A 364 18.14 28.43 16.44
CA THR A 364 17.95 29.28 15.25
C THR A 364 16.78 28.77 14.40
N ASP A 365 16.75 27.47 14.09
CA ASP A 365 15.68 26.84 13.30
C ASP A 365 14.33 26.96 14.03
N GLN A 366 14.32 26.79 15.37
CA GLN A 366 13.15 26.99 16.22
C GLN A 366 12.65 28.44 16.20
N LYS A 367 13.57 29.41 16.29
CA LYS A 367 13.23 30.83 16.19
C LYS A 367 12.59 31.16 14.84
N ASP A 368 13.17 30.67 13.74
CA ASP A 368 12.65 30.94 12.40
C ASP A 368 11.28 30.28 12.16
N ALA A 369 11.04 29.09 12.74
CA ALA A 369 9.73 28.47 12.77
C ALA A 369 8.70 29.29 13.59
N LEU A 370 9.09 29.83 14.74
CA LEU A 370 8.24 30.69 15.58
C LEU A 370 7.93 32.03 14.89
N ILE A 371 8.87 32.61 14.13
CA ILE A 371 8.63 33.82 13.32
C ILE A 371 7.61 33.51 12.22
N LYS A 372 7.78 32.42 11.47
CA LYS A 372 6.80 32.01 10.45
C LYS A 372 5.41 31.76 11.04
N MET A 373 5.34 31.17 12.24
CA MET A 373 4.08 30.94 12.95
C MET A 373 3.43 32.26 13.40
N LYS A 374 4.23 33.25 13.83
CA LYS A 374 3.77 34.61 14.14
C LYS A 374 3.22 35.30 12.90
N ASP A 375 3.91 35.24 11.77
CA ASP A 375 3.43 35.78 10.49
C ASP A 375 2.09 35.18 10.05
N VAL A 376 1.86 33.88 10.32
CA VAL A 376 0.59 33.20 10.04
C VAL A 376 -0.52 33.72 10.96
N TYR A 377 -0.26 33.90 12.25
CA TYR A 377 -1.22 34.46 13.20
C TYR A 377 -1.53 35.94 12.89
N GLU A 378 -0.55 36.74 12.45
CA GLU A 378 -0.77 38.14 12.08
C GLU A 378 -1.64 38.27 10.82
N LYS A 379 -1.50 37.33 9.87
CA LYS A 379 -2.29 37.30 8.64
C LYS A 379 -3.66 36.65 8.80
N ASN A 380 -3.85 35.79 9.80
CA ASN A 380 -5.11 35.07 10.01
C ASN A 380 -5.48 34.96 11.52
N PRO A 381 -6.15 35.97 12.09
CA PRO A 381 -6.42 36.08 13.53
C PRO A 381 -7.21 34.91 14.16
N GLN A 382 -7.88 34.09 13.36
CA GLN A 382 -8.61 32.90 13.83
C GLN A 382 -7.69 31.71 14.15
N MET A 383 -6.44 31.72 13.67
CA MET A 383 -5.47 30.63 13.86
C MET A 383 -4.69 30.74 15.19
N GLY A 384 -4.70 31.91 15.83
CA GLY A 384 -4.02 32.18 17.09
C GLY A 384 -3.69 33.66 17.25
N ASP A 385 -3.36 34.06 18.48
CA ASP A 385 -2.89 35.42 18.79
C ASP A 385 -1.37 35.53 18.56
N PRO A 386 -0.87 36.44 17.70
CA PRO A 386 0.57 36.70 17.54
C PRO A 386 1.30 37.03 18.85
N GLY A 387 0.62 37.69 19.79
CA GLY A 387 1.16 38.05 21.10
C GLY A 387 1.53 36.84 21.94
N SER A 388 0.78 35.73 21.81
CA SER A 388 1.02 34.49 22.55
C SER A 388 2.37 33.83 22.28
N LEU A 389 2.98 34.08 21.11
CA LEU A 389 4.29 33.53 20.74
C LEU A 389 5.47 34.38 21.25
N GLN A 390 5.21 35.63 21.66
CA GLN A 390 6.24 36.59 22.07
C GLN A 390 7.09 36.12 23.27
N PRO A 391 6.55 35.47 24.33
CA PRO A 391 7.36 34.93 25.42
C PRO A 391 8.33 33.84 24.96
N LYS A 392 7.88 32.95 24.06
CA LYS A 392 8.70 31.82 23.58
C LYS A 392 9.76 32.25 22.56
N LEU A 393 9.48 33.29 21.77
CA LEU A 393 10.49 33.98 20.97
C LEU A 393 11.57 34.63 21.85
N ALA A 394 11.17 35.32 22.93
CA ALA A 394 12.11 35.94 23.86
C ALA A 394 12.98 34.91 24.61
N GLU A 395 12.39 33.79 25.05
CA GLU A 395 13.11 32.66 25.65
C GLU A 395 14.12 32.04 24.67
N THR A 396 13.69 31.74 23.43
CA THR A 396 14.56 31.20 22.37
C THR A 396 15.72 32.15 22.08
N MET A 397 15.47 33.46 21.96
CA MET A 397 16.54 34.46 21.79
C MET A 397 17.51 34.50 22.98
N SER A 398 17.01 34.43 24.22
CA SER A 398 17.87 34.38 25.41
C SER A 398 18.73 33.10 25.48
N ASN A 399 18.19 31.95 25.03
CA ASN A 399 18.95 30.71 24.90
C ASN A 399 20.04 30.84 23.82
N MET A 400 19.73 31.41 22.66
CA MET A 400 20.71 31.67 21.59
C MET A 400 21.86 32.56 22.08
N ASP A 401 21.56 33.63 22.83
CA ASP A 401 22.58 34.52 23.37
C ASP A 401 23.44 33.83 24.44
N ARG A 402 22.86 32.99 25.32
CA ARG A 402 23.62 32.14 26.26
C ARG A 402 24.55 31.18 25.52
N LEU A 403 24.06 30.49 24.49
CA LEU A 403 24.85 29.56 23.69
C LEU A 403 26.00 30.27 22.97
N ARG A 404 25.75 31.47 22.40
CA ARG A 404 26.80 32.31 21.79
C ARG A 404 27.86 32.75 22.81
N MET A 405 27.46 33.13 24.02
CA MET A 405 28.40 33.44 25.10
C MET A 405 29.23 32.22 25.52
N GLU A 406 28.63 31.02 25.59
CA GLU A 406 29.37 29.79 25.88
C GLU A 406 30.32 29.39 24.75
N ILE A 407 29.92 29.53 23.49
CA ILE A 407 30.79 29.30 22.32
C ILE A 407 32.00 30.24 22.41
N HIS A 408 31.77 31.55 22.55
CA HIS A 408 32.85 32.55 22.66
C HIS A 408 33.76 32.29 23.88
N LYS A 409 33.22 31.82 25.01
CA LYS A 409 34.01 31.41 26.19
C LYS A 409 34.93 30.22 25.86
N ASN A 410 34.43 29.21 25.15
CA ASN A 410 35.22 28.05 24.72
C ASN A 410 36.22 28.39 23.62
N GLU A 411 35.87 29.28 22.68
CA GLU A 411 36.79 29.80 21.64
C GLU A 411 37.93 30.61 22.25
N ALA A 412 37.66 31.44 23.27
CA ALA A 412 38.71 32.14 24.01
C ALA A 412 39.67 31.17 24.71
N TRP A 413 39.13 30.12 25.36
CA TRP A 413 39.95 29.06 25.96
C TRP A 413 40.74 28.24 24.94
N LEU A 414 40.18 28.02 23.75
CA LEU A 414 40.87 27.35 22.64
C LEU A 414 42.04 28.22 22.16
N SER A 415 41.78 29.50 21.89
CA SER A 415 42.79 30.49 21.50
C SER A 415 43.91 30.64 22.53
N GLU A 416 43.61 30.58 23.84
CA GLU A 416 44.63 30.52 24.89
C GLU A 416 45.55 29.29 24.81
N VAL A 417 45.00 28.12 24.45
CA VAL A 417 45.78 26.89 24.28
C VAL A 417 46.69 27.00 23.07
N GLU A 418 46.18 27.54 21.97
CA GLU A 418 46.94 27.70 20.72
C GLU A 418 48.01 28.79 20.83
N GLY A 419 47.69 29.92 21.48
CA GLY A 419 48.64 30.99 21.79
C GLY A 419 49.78 30.54 22.71
N LYS A 420 49.53 29.64 23.66
CA LYS A 420 50.56 29.02 24.51
C LYS A 420 51.45 28.03 23.76
N VAL A 421 50.98 27.45 22.65
CA VAL A 421 51.79 26.64 21.73
C VAL A 421 52.63 27.55 20.82
N ALA A 422 52.05 28.62 20.28
CA ALA A 422 52.77 29.62 19.49
C ALA A 422 53.90 30.32 20.25
N ALA A 423 53.71 30.64 21.54
CA ALA A 423 54.72 31.28 22.39
C ALA A 423 55.99 30.43 22.67
N ARG A 424 56.02 29.15 22.27
CA ARG A 424 57.22 28.29 22.29
C ARG A 424 57.87 28.13 20.92
N GLY A 425 57.31 28.73 19.87
CA GLY A 425 57.62 28.46 18.47
C GLY A 425 58.12 29.65 17.67
N ASP A 426 58.91 30.57 18.24
CA ASP A 426 59.66 31.54 17.42
C ASP A 426 61.11 31.77 17.89
N ARG A 427 62.02 31.07 17.21
CA ARG A 427 63.39 31.51 16.95
C ARG A 427 63.74 31.26 15.49
N ARG A 428 63.28 32.17 14.62
CA ARG A 428 63.99 32.74 13.45
C ARG A 428 64.80 31.83 12.49
N HIS A 429 64.42 31.91 11.21
CA HIS A 429 65.27 31.96 9.99
C HIS A 429 66.16 30.74 9.65
N SER A 430 66.60 30.51 8.40
CA SER A 430 66.16 30.91 7.04
C SER A 430 67.09 30.21 6.02
N SER A 431 66.60 29.98 4.79
CA SER A 431 67.35 29.85 3.52
C SER A 431 68.49 28.82 3.36
N ASP A 432 68.14 27.71 2.69
CA ASP A 432 68.54 27.34 1.30
C ASP A 432 69.97 26.94 0.86
N ILE A 433 70.01 26.16 -0.25
CA ILE A 433 71.08 25.98 -1.28
C ILE A 433 72.24 25.00 -0.90
N ASN A 434 72.70 24.00 -1.69
CA ASN A 434 72.47 23.66 -3.12
C ASN A 434 72.88 22.22 -3.59
N HIS A 435 72.28 21.74 -4.72
CA HIS A 435 72.87 20.94 -5.85
C HIS A 435 73.51 19.51 -5.68
N LEU A 436 73.70 18.61 -6.71
CA LEU A 436 73.65 18.63 -8.20
C LEU A 436 73.50 17.19 -8.86
N VAL A 437 73.31 17.10 -10.21
CA VAL A 437 73.51 15.93 -11.15
C VAL A 437 72.48 14.76 -11.10
N THR A 438 71.92 14.10 -12.15
CA THR A 438 71.85 14.11 -13.66
C THR A 438 72.60 13.05 -14.54
N GLN A 439 71.87 12.45 -15.51
CA GLN A 439 72.27 11.65 -16.71
C GLN A 439 72.77 10.17 -16.59
N GLY A 440 72.15 9.26 -17.38
CA GLY A 440 72.92 8.34 -18.25
C GLY A 440 72.60 6.82 -18.31
N ARG A 441 72.06 6.38 -19.46
CA ARG A 441 72.30 5.11 -20.22
C ARG A 441 71.69 3.72 -19.86
N GLU A 442 71.17 3.15 -20.96
CA GLU A 442 71.28 1.75 -21.50
C GLU A 442 70.28 0.63 -21.09
N SER A 443 69.91 -0.13 -22.14
CA SER A 443 68.90 -1.21 -22.27
C SER A 443 69.53 -2.61 -22.02
N PRO A 444 68.99 -3.80 -22.43
CA PRO A 444 67.77 -4.15 -23.21
C PRO A 444 66.98 -5.42 -22.72
N GLU A 445 66.13 -5.95 -23.61
CA GLU A 445 65.44 -7.27 -23.62
C GLU A 445 64.18 -7.43 -22.74
N GLY A 446 63.06 -8.00 -23.22
CA GLY A 446 62.73 -8.45 -24.59
C GLY A 446 61.37 -9.17 -24.71
N SER A 447 60.90 -9.37 -25.96
CA SER A 447 59.69 -10.09 -26.42
C SER A 447 58.34 -9.32 -26.36
N TYR A 448 57.73 -8.86 -27.47
CA TYR A 448 56.92 -9.58 -28.51
C TYR A 448 55.65 -10.26 -27.92
N THR A 449 54.40 -10.05 -28.40
CA THR A 449 53.79 -9.46 -29.63
C THR A 449 52.51 -8.64 -29.28
N ASP A 450 52.05 -7.59 -29.99
CA ASP A 450 51.57 -7.47 -31.41
C ASP A 450 50.26 -8.26 -31.68
N ASP A 451 49.18 -7.79 -32.35
CA ASP A 451 48.57 -6.46 -32.57
C ASP A 451 47.12 -6.69 -33.12
N ALA A 452 46.36 -5.60 -33.32
CA ALA A 452 45.37 -5.39 -34.39
C ALA A 452 43.94 -6.01 -34.35
N ASN A 453 42.98 -5.07 -34.25
CA ASN A 453 41.90 -4.81 -35.22
C ASN A 453 40.45 -5.33 -35.07
N GLN A 454 39.57 -4.32 -35.03
CA GLN A 454 38.39 -4.09 -35.88
C GLN A 454 37.00 -4.68 -35.55
N GLU A 455 36.10 -3.70 -35.34
CA GLU A 455 34.73 -3.55 -35.86
C GLU A 455 33.52 -4.28 -35.22
N VAL A 456 32.68 -3.43 -34.62
CA VAL A 456 31.23 -3.30 -34.85
C VAL A 456 30.36 -4.56 -34.70
N ARG A 457 29.62 -4.64 -33.58
CA ARG A 457 28.19 -5.04 -33.58
C ARG A 457 27.48 -4.74 -32.26
N GLY A 458 26.35 -4.01 -32.36
CA GLY A 458 25.11 -4.06 -31.55
C GLY A 458 25.17 -4.14 -30.02
N PRO A 459 24.46 -3.25 -29.27
CA PRO A 459 24.30 -3.42 -27.83
C PRO A 459 23.46 -4.67 -27.52
N GLN A 460 24.02 -5.57 -26.71
CA GLN A 460 23.30 -6.75 -26.23
C GLN A 460 22.35 -6.40 -25.09
N GLN A 461 21.19 -7.07 -25.10
CA GLN A 461 20.30 -7.18 -23.94
C GLN A 461 21.07 -7.79 -22.75
N GLN A 462 20.90 -7.24 -21.55
CA GLN A 462 21.26 -7.94 -20.32
C GLN A 462 20.01 -8.46 -19.61
N HIS A 463 20.19 -9.61 -18.96
CA HIS A 463 19.13 -10.43 -18.41
C HIS A 463 18.52 -9.82 -17.15
N ALA A 464 17.23 -10.08 -16.96
CA ALA A 464 16.58 -9.95 -15.66
C ALA A 464 17.14 -11.00 -14.67
N HIS A 465 17.18 -10.65 -13.38
CA HIS A 465 16.65 -11.45 -12.26
C HIS A 465 16.61 -10.58 -10.97
N PRO A 466 15.84 -10.96 -9.92
CA PRO A 466 14.98 -9.99 -9.24
C PRO A 466 15.31 -9.75 -7.75
N ASN A 467 14.54 -8.81 -7.17
CA ASN A 467 14.46 -8.44 -5.75
C ASN A 467 15.73 -7.81 -5.16
N GLU A 468 15.62 -6.56 -4.73
CA GLU A 468 15.48 -6.29 -3.30
C GLU A 468 14.67 -5.01 -3.07
N PHE A 469 13.94 -5.01 -1.96
CA PHE A 469 13.08 -3.91 -1.49
C PHE A 469 13.94 -3.09 -0.52
N ASP A 470 14.12 -1.79 -0.75
CA ASP A 470 14.57 -0.89 0.32
C ASP A 470 13.66 0.34 0.36
N ASP A 471 13.33 0.76 1.57
CA ASP A 471 12.30 1.75 1.87
C ASP A 471 12.88 3.18 1.68
N GLU A 472 12.52 3.87 0.61
CA GLU A 472 12.33 5.33 0.66
C GLU A 472 10.85 5.65 0.45
N PHE A 473 10.36 6.66 1.17
CA PHE A 473 8.99 7.16 1.06
C PHE A 473 8.81 7.75 -0.35
N GLU A 474 8.16 7.01 -1.26
CA GLU A 474 7.48 7.65 -2.38
C GLU A 474 6.23 8.35 -1.83
N ASP A 475 6.31 9.68 -1.77
CA ASP A 475 5.16 10.58 -1.66
C ASP A 475 4.12 10.23 -2.75
N ASP A 476 2.85 10.64 -2.56
CA ASP A 476 1.81 10.55 -3.59
C ASP A 476 2.25 11.24 -4.88
N ASP A 477 2.83 10.48 -5.82
CA ASP A 477 3.34 11.00 -7.09
C ASP A 477 2.14 11.56 -7.88
N PRO A 478 2.04 12.90 -8.02
CA PRO A 478 0.73 13.52 -8.15
C PRO A 478 0.19 13.31 -9.57
N LEU A 479 -0.90 12.53 -9.68
CA LEU A 479 -1.53 12.03 -10.92
C LEU A 479 -1.28 12.93 -12.15
N PRO A 480 -0.82 12.39 -13.29
CA PRO A 480 -0.45 13.21 -14.44
C PRO A 480 -1.64 14.01 -14.97
N ALA A 481 -1.39 15.27 -15.33
CA ALA A 481 -2.40 16.11 -15.95
C ALA A 481 -2.79 15.57 -17.33
N ILE A 482 -4.09 15.44 -17.57
CA ILE A 482 -4.68 15.02 -18.86
C ILE A 482 -5.02 16.20 -19.78
N GLY A 483 -4.82 17.42 -19.30
CA GLY A 483 -5.05 18.65 -20.03
C GLY A 483 -4.92 19.89 -19.15
N HIS A 484 -5.43 21.01 -19.65
CA HIS A 484 -5.55 22.26 -18.91
C HIS A 484 -6.95 22.84 -19.08
N CYS A 485 -7.38 23.66 -18.13
CA CYS A 485 -8.63 24.38 -18.22
C CYS A 485 -8.46 25.83 -17.76
N LYS A 486 -9.30 26.71 -18.29
CA LYS A 486 -9.35 28.12 -17.89
C LYS A 486 -10.69 28.42 -17.22
N ALA A 487 -10.67 28.97 -16.02
CA ALA A 487 -11.87 29.44 -15.33
C ALA A 487 -12.55 30.56 -16.14
N ILE A 488 -13.80 30.35 -16.53
CA ILE A 488 -14.64 31.35 -17.21
C ILE A 488 -15.51 32.13 -16.21
N TYR A 489 -15.63 31.65 -14.98
CA TYR A 489 -16.30 32.31 -13.86
C TYR A 489 -15.51 32.07 -12.56
N PRO A 490 -15.59 32.97 -11.55
CA PRO A 490 -15.01 32.70 -10.25
C PRO A 490 -15.84 31.66 -9.47
N PHE A 491 -15.18 30.92 -8.60
CA PHE A 491 -15.80 29.93 -7.72
C PHE A 491 -15.05 29.88 -6.38
N ASP A 492 -15.75 30.11 -5.27
CA ASP A 492 -15.11 30.38 -3.98
C ASP A 492 -14.75 29.13 -3.14
N GLY A 493 -15.12 27.91 -3.59
CA GLY A 493 -14.61 26.66 -3.00
C GLY A 493 -14.94 26.43 -1.52
N HIS A 494 -16.20 26.59 -1.11
CA HIS A 494 -16.60 26.53 0.31
C HIS A 494 -16.72 25.11 0.92
N ASN A 495 -16.63 24.05 0.11
CA ASN A 495 -16.81 22.67 0.57
C ASN A 495 -15.48 21.91 0.61
N GLU A 496 -15.34 20.97 1.55
CA GLU A 496 -14.17 20.10 1.64
C GLU A 496 -13.95 19.33 0.33
N GLY A 497 -12.73 19.38 -0.21
CA GLY A 497 -12.37 18.81 -1.51
C GLY A 497 -12.67 19.70 -2.73
N THR A 498 -13.28 20.87 -2.57
CA THR A 498 -13.47 21.83 -3.70
C THR A 498 -12.30 22.81 -3.82
N LEU A 499 -11.93 23.18 -5.04
CA LEU A 499 -10.82 24.09 -5.34
C LEU A 499 -11.37 25.47 -5.67
N ALA A 500 -11.07 26.48 -4.84
CA ALA A 500 -11.42 27.86 -5.17
C ALA A 500 -10.63 28.33 -6.42
N MET A 501 -11.25 29.11 -7.30
CA MET A 501 -10.64 29.65 -8.53
C MET A 501 -11.19 31.02 -8.90
N LYS A 502 -10.36 31.85 -9.56
CA LYS A 502 -10.74 33.18 -10.05
C LYS A 502 -11.01 33.15 -11.55
N GLU A 503 -11.88 34.04 -12.02
CA GLU A 503 -12.10 34.22 -13.46
C GLU A 503 -10.77 34.49 -14.20
N GLY A 504 -10.56 33.78 -15.31
CA GLY A 504 -9.36 33.87 -16.13
C GLY A 504 -8.20 32.96 -15.71
N GLU A 505 -8.29 32.30 -14.55
CA GLU A 505 -7.24 31.45 -13.98
C GLU A 505 -7.06 30.14 -14.76
N VAL A 506 -5.82 29.68 -14.92
CA VAL A 506 -5.48 28.43 -15.64
C VAL A 506 -5.06 27.35 -14.64
N LEU A 507 -5.67 26.18 -14.78
CA LEU A 507 -5.45 24.99 -13.94
C LEU A 507 -5.12 23.78 -14.82
N TYR A 508 -4.45 22.79 -14.26
CA TYR A 508 -4.22 21.50 -14.90
C TYR A 508 -5.41 20.57 -14.61
N VAL A 509 -5.97 19.92 -15.63
CA VAL A 509 -7.05 18.93 -15.46
C VAL A 509 -6.42 17.59 -15.12
N ILE A 510 -6.86 16.98 -14.02
CA ILE A 510 -6.41 15.67 -13.53
C ILE A 510 -7.43 14.58 -13.87
N GLU A 511 -8.72 14.86 -13.68
CA GLU A 511 -9.82 13.99 -14.11
C GLU A 511 -10.94 14.81 -14.75
N GLU A 512 -11.44 14.31 -15.89
CA GLU A 512 -12.60 14.86 -16.60
C GLU A 512 -13.91 14.48 -15.90
N ASP A 513 -14.92 15.36 -16.05
CA ASP A 513 -16.30 15.16 -15.63
C ASP A 513 -16.90 13.87 -16.22
N LYS A 514 -17.46 13.01 -15.35
CA LYS A 514 -18.05 11.72 -15.75
C LYS A 514 -19.58 11.79 -15.87
N GLY A 515 -20.14 13.00 -15.88
CA GLY A 515 -21.57 13.29 -15.92
C GLY A 515 -22.16 13.77 -14.58
N ASP A 516 -21.32 14.11 -13.61
CA ASP A 516 -21.70 14.63 -12.29
C ASP A 516 -21.52 16.15 -12.15
N GLY A 517 -20.91 16.81 -13.14
CA GLY A 517 -20.79 18.27 -13.20
C GLY A 517 -19.52 18.82 -12.55
N TRP A 518 -18.58 17.96 -12.17
CA TRP A 518 -17.35 18.34 -11.46
C TRP A 518 -16.11 17.82 -12.18
N THR A 519 -15.13 18.71 -12.36
CA THR A 519 -13.81 18.39 -12.92
C THR A 519 -12.77 18.47 -11.82
N ARG A 520 -11.86 17.49 -11.73
CA ARG A 520 -10.75 17.52 -10.76
C ARG A 520 -9.58 18.28 -11.39
N ALA A 521 -9.16 19.35 -10.75
CA ALA A 521 -8.11 20.24 -11.25
C ALA A 521 -6.98 20.45 -10.21
N ARG A 522 -5.78 20.78 -10.69
CA ARG A 522 -4.58 21.07 -9.92
C ARG A 522 -3.99 22.43 -10.28
N ARG A 523 -3.58 23.19 -9.28
CA ARG A 523 -2.81 24.44 -9.40
C ARG A 523 -1.32 24.16 -9.54
N GLN A 524 -0.55 25.12 -10.06
CA GLN A 524 0.91 24.99 -10.19
C GLN A 524 1.65 24.85 -8.84
N ASN A 525 1.03 25.24 -7.72
CA ASN A 525 1.55 25.04 -6.36
C ASN A 525 1.31 23.61 -5.80
N GLY A 526 0.70 22.71 -6.57
CA GLY A 526 0.36 21.34 -6.15
C GLY A 526 -1.03 21.19 -5.50
N GLU A 527 -1.76 22.28 -5.27
CA GLU A 527 -3.09 22.27 -4.65
C GLU A 527 -4.14 21.68 -5.61
N GLU A 528 -4.89 20.68 -5.14
CA GLU A 528 -5.92 19.96 -5.91
C GLU A 528 -7.32 20.12 -5.32
N GLY A 529 -8.32 20.04 -6.20
CA GLY A 529 -9.70 19.82 -5.79
C GLY A 529 -10.67 19.86 -6.96
N TYR A 530 -11.95 19.78 -6.66
CA TYR A 530 -13.03 19.81 -7.65
C TYR A 530 -13.50 21.23 -7.94
N VAL A 531 -13.66 21.54 -9.23
CA VAL A 531 -14.28 22.76 -9.75
C VAL A 531 -15.53 22.40 -10.56
N PRO A 532 -16.57 23.26 -10.61
CA PRO A 532 -17.73 22.99 -11.46
C PRO A 532 -17.32 23.00 -12.94
N THR A 533 -17.62 21.94 -13.68
CA THR A 533 -17.23 21.80 -15.10
C THR A 533 -17.82 22.91 -15.97
N SER A 534 -19.00 23.41 -15.62
CA SER A 534 -19.67 24.54 -16.30
C SER A 534 -19.03 25.91 -16.02
N TYR A 535 -18.04 26.00 -15.14
CA TYR A 535 -17.32 27.23 -14.77
C TYR A 535 -15.91 27.28 -15.37
N ILE A 536 -15.52 26.28 -16.17
CA ILE A 536 -14.22 26.17 -16.82
C ILE A 536 -14.36 25.88 -18.31
N ASP A 537 -13.41 26.34 -19.12
CA ASP A 537 -13.21 25.96 -20.51
C ASP A 537 -12.06 24.95 -20.57
N VAL A 538 -12.31 23.73 -21.05
CA VAL A 538 -11.42 22.55 -20.92
C VAL A 538 -10.73 22.21 -22.24
N THR A 539 -9.40 22.10 -22.22
CA THR A 539 -8.58 21.63 -23.33
C THR A 539 -7.77 20.40 -22.92
N LEU A 540 -8.21 19.23 -23.37
CA LEU A 540 -7.54 17.95 -23.12
C LEU A 540 -6.41 17.68 -24.13
N GLU A 541 -5.32 17.10 -23.64
CA GLU A 541 -4.19 16.70 -24.50
C GLU A 541 -4.43 15.31 -25.08
N LYS A 542 -4.61 15.25 -26.40
CA LYS A 542 -4.86 13.97 -27.10
C LYS A 542 -3.60 13.11 -27.10
N SER A 543 -3.58 12.07 -26.27
CA SER A 543 -2.65 10.94 -26.41
C SER A 543 -2.79 10.30 -27.79
N SER A 544 -1.79 10.48 -28.65
CA SER A 544 -1.74 9.93 -30.01
C SER A 544 -1.43 8.42 -30.02
N LYS A 545 -2.45 7.60 -29.78
CA LYS A 545 -2.48 6.18 -30.15
C LYS A 545 -3.71 5.91 -31.02
N GLY A 546 -3.53 5.88 -32.34
CA GLY A 546 -4.63 5.71 -33.28
C GLY A 546 -4.29 5.97 -34.75
N SER A 547 -3.25 5.32 -35.26
CA SER A 547 -2.95 5.09 -36.69
C SER A 547 -2.26 3.75 -36.84
#